data_AF-A0A8H6F3B1-F1
#
_entry.id   AF-A0A8H6F3B1-F1
#
_cell.length_a   1.000
_cell.length_b   1.000
_cell.length_c   1.000
_cell.angle_alpha   90.00
_cell.angle_beta   90.00
_cell.angle_gamma   90.00
#
_symmetry.space_group_name_H-M   'P 1'
#
loop_
_entity.id
_entity.type
_entity.pdbx_description
1 polymer ?
#
loop_
_entity_poly.entity_id
_entity_poly.type
_entity_poly.pdbx_seq_one_letter_code
_entity_poly.pdbx_strand_id
1 'polypeptide(L)'
;MKKNNFAYAYFTEEATYVIPQQNDSERNRLTFNSMVATMIELDYIALVRFVPKSDDEVQVCAAFPRKVALGNQIGEVLLLVRIAMKEDEKIGRFPDLSDTDDNSVDQLMESFILSKKLRDEHFVADTIDNPMAGLLNSAPTSEPPNKNTTLDNLLLSSNPATRRFNYYFRKILDKSLQEESLENFLEKDNLLKGIFQSTSPHFVQFNSILDTKEDLLYTADPKKADTITIELQKKLDVKYKTQHKSEKKSKPFIATSKPQPNDGKFGEYFDIEDILETKV
;
A
#
# COMPACT_ATOMS: atom_id res chain seq x y z
N MET A 1 27.00 -2.00 -5.45
CA MET A 1 26.35 -3.13 -6.15
C MET A 1 25.44 -2.58 -7.24
N LYS A 2 25.39 -3.13 -8.45
CA LYS A 2 24.59 -2.54 -9.54
C LYS A 2 23.10 -2.54 -9.17
N LYS A 3 22.42 -1.41 -9.40
CA LYS A 3 21.00 -1.22 -9.05
C LYS A 3 20.10 -2.29 -9.66
N ASN A 4 20.30 -2.60 -10.94
CA ASN A 4 19.50 -3.58 -11.68
C ASN A 4 19.68 -5.04 -11.23
N ASN A 5 20.73 -5.33 -10.45
CA ASN A 5 20.97 -6.69 -9.93
C ASN A 5 20.24 -6.95 -8.62
N PHE A 6 19.60 -5.94 -8.01
CA PHE A 6 18.86 -6.12 -6.77
C PHE A 6 17.39 -6.40 -7.03
N ALA A 7 16.86 -7.48 -6.49
CA ALA A 7 15.44 -7.80 -6.64
C ALA A 7 14.59 -7.00 -5.63
N TYR A 8 13.60 -6.27 -6.13
CA TYR A 8 12.67 -5.46 -5.32
C TYR A 8 11.89 -6.29 -4.29
N ALA A 9 11.75 -7.61 -4.50
CA ALA A 9 11.04 -8.51 -3.60
C ALA A 9 11.71 -8.67 -2.22
N TYR A 10 12.98 -8.28 -2.07
CA TYR A 10 13.69 -8.37 -0.79
C TYR A 10 13.44 -7.17 0.14
N PHE A 11 12.67 -6.16 -0.26
CA PHE A 11 12.34 -5.04 0.63
C PHE A 11 11.23 -5.42 1.60
N THR A 12 11.46 -5.17 2.89
CA THR A 12 10.54 -5.60 3.97
C THR A 12 9.84 -4.45 4.68
N GLU A 13 10.48 -3.29 4.76
CA GLU A 13 10.01 -2.15 5.54
C GLU A 13 9.89 -0.87 4.72
N GLU A 14 9.38 0.18 5.37
CA GLU A 14 9.28 1.52 4.81
C GLU A 14 10.67 2.12 4.53
N ALA A 15 10.73 2.99 3.52
CA ALA A 15 11.96 3.69 3.16
C ALA A 15 12.19 4.91 4.07
N THR A 16 13.41 5.07 4.56
CA THR A 16 13.83 6.22 5.37
C THR A 16 14.82 7.09 4.62
N TYR A 17 14.66 8.42 4.71
CA TYR A 17 15.64 9.36 4.15
C TYR A 17 16.86 9.48 5.06
N VAL A 18 18.04 9.34 4.48
CA VAL A 18 19.32 9.61 5.15
C VAL A 18 19.92 10.86 4.53
N ILE A 19 20.13 11.86 5.38
CA ILE A 19 20.70 13.16 5.05
C ILE A 19 21.76 13.54 6.10
N PRO A 20 22.77 14.36 5.73
CA PRO A 20 23.73 14.85 6.69
C PRO A 20 23.05 15.77 7.72
N GLN A 21 23.50 15.71 8.97
CA GLN A 21 22.98 16.59 10.02
C GLN A 21 23.31 18.06 9.70
N GLN A 22 22.38 18.97 9.99
CA GLN A 22 22.56 20.40 9.70
C GLN A 22 23.75 21.03 10.43
N ASN A 23 24.03 20.57 11.65
CA ASN A 23 25.10 21.07 12.50
C ASN A 23 26.46 20.43 12.21
N ASP A 24 26.53 19.53 11.24
CA ASP A 24 27.78 18.87 10.85
C ASP A 24 28.67 19.81 10.03
N SER A 25 29.95 19.46 9.93
CA SER A 25 30.92 20.20 9.13
C SER A 25 30.48 20.32 7.66
N GLU A 26 30.71 21.48 7.05
CA GLU A 26 30.45 21.69 5.62
C GLU A 26 31.17 20.64 4.74
N ARG A 27 32.36 20.21 5.19
CA ARG A 27 33.12 19.14 4.54
C ARG A 27 32.34 17.82 4.51
N ASN A 28 31.65 17.43 5.59
CA ASN A 28 30.88 16.19 5.58
C ASN A 28 29.70 16.28 4.61
N ARG A 29 28.99 17.42 4.60
CA ARG A 29 27.89 17.67 3.66
C ARG A 29 28.35 17.58 2.20
N LEU A 30 29.48 18.22 1.87
CA LEU A 30 30.04 18.18 0.52
C LEU A 30 30.46 16.76 0.13
N THR A 31 31.07 16.02 1.05
CA THR A 31 31.52 14.64 0.83
C THR A 31 30.32 13.71 0.60
N PHE A 32 29.27 13.85 1.42
CA PHE A 32 28.03 13.09 1.27
C PHE A 32 27.38 13.34 -0.09
N ASN A 33 27.20 14.61 -0.48
CA ASN A 33 26.56 14.94 -1.76
C ASN A 33 27.39 14.42 -2.95
N SER A 34 28.72 14.53 -2.88
CA SER A 34 29.62 13.99 -3.90
C SER A 34 29.52 12.46 -3.99
N MET A 35 29.40 11.77 -2.85
CA MET A 35 29.21 10.32 -2.80
C MET A 35 27.87 9.92 -3.44
N VAL A 36 26.78 10.60 -3.12
CA VAL A 36 25.46 10.29 -3.71
C VAL A 36 25.47 10.56 -5.22
N ALA A 37 26.01 11.70 -5.66
CA ALA A 37 26.10 12.04 -7.07
C ALA A 37 26.88 10.98 -7.88
N THR A 38 28.05 10.55 -7.37
CA THR A 38 28.85 9.50 -8.01
C THR A 38 28.15 8.14 -8.00
N MET A 39 27.40 7.79 -6.94
CA MET A 39 26.61 6.57 -6.91
C MET A 39 25.49 6.57 -7.97
N ILE A 40 24.88 7.74 -8.26
CA ILE A 40 23.88 7.88 -9.33
C ILE A 40 24.55 7.67 -10.69
N GLU A 41 25.67 8.36 -10.94
CA GLU A 41 26.39 8.27 -12.22
C GLU A 41 26.86 6.84 -12.54
N LEU A 42 27.23 6.08 -11.51
CA LEU A 42 27.71 4.70 -11.64
C LEU A 42 26.59 3.64 -11.54
N ASP A 43 25.34 4.04 -11.34
CA ASP A 43 24.18 3.16 -11.13
C ASP A 43 24.42 2.11 -10.02
N TYR A 44 25.00 2.57 -8.91
CA TYR A 44 25.34 1.73 -7.77
C TYR A 44 24.47 2.01 -6.54
N ILE A 45 24.14 0.95 -5.83
CA ILE A 45 23.53 0.98 -4.50
C ILE A 45 24.53 0.50 -3.45
N ALA A 46 24.43 1.06 -2.26
CA ALA A 46 25.26 0.67 -1.11
C ALA A 46 24.49 -0.30 -0.23
N LEU A 47 25.15 -1.36 0.22
CA LEU A 47 24.65 -2.25 1.26
C LEU A 47 25.25 -1.80 2.58
N VAL A 48 24.40 -1.52 3.56
CA VAL A 48 24.81 -0.92 4.82
C VAL A 48 24.24 -1.70 6.00
N ARG A 49 25.03 -1.76 7.06
CA ARG A 49 24.58 -2.22 8.37
C ARG A 49 24.01 -1.02 9.11
N PHE A 50 22.73 -1.08 9.46
CA PHE A 50 22.03 -0.02 10.15
C PHE A 50 21.62 -0.48 11.56
N VAL A 51 21.81 0.40 12.54
CA VAL A 51 21.43 0.17 13.93
C VAL A 51 20.76 1.46 14.41
N PRO A 52 19.43 1.48 14.61
CA PRO A 52 18.70 2.71 14.89
C PRO A 52 18.99 3.29 16.28
N LYS A 53 19.16 2.43 17.30
CA LYS A 53 19.48 2.82 18.68
C LYS A 53 20.50 1.86 19.29
N SER A 54 21.15 2.28 20.37
CA SER A 54 22.00 1.38 21.17
C SER A 54 21.18 0.18 21.65
N ASP A 55 21.73 -1.02 21.51
CA ASP A 55 21.10 -2.30 21.87
C ASP A 55 19.81 -2.64 21.11
N ASP A 56 19.62 -2.02 19.93
CA ASP A 56 18.50 -2.32 19.03
C ASP A 56 18.88 -3.38 17.97
N GLU A 57 17.89 -3.84 17.21
CA GLU A 57 18.09 -4.83 16.15
C GLU A 57 19.10 -4.33 15.11
N VAL A 58 20.04 -5.20 14.76
CA VAL A 58 20.97 -4.95 13.65
C VAL A 58 20.25 -5.26 12.35
N GLN A 59 20.06 -4.25 11.52
CA GLN A 59 19.40 -4.38 10.24
C GLN A 59 20.40 -4.31 9.09
N VAL A 60 20.15 -5.08 8.03
CA VAL A 60 20.86 -4.96 6.76
C VAL A 60 19.97 -4.20 5.80
N CYS A 61 20.48 -3.09 5.26
CA CYS A 61 19.69 -2.18 4.45
C CYS A 61 20.37 -1.89 3.11
N ALA A 62 19.57 -1.61 2.09
CA ALA A 62 20.02 -1.05 0.83
C ALA A 62 19.83 0.48 0.87
N ALA A 63 20.88 1.22 0.56
CA ALA A 63 20.86 2.66 0.41
C ALA A 63 20.87 3.04 -1.08
N PHE A 64 19.73 3.55 -1.56
CA PHE A 64 19.53 4.00 -2.93
C PHE A 64 19.85 5.48 -3.07
N PRO A 65 20.75 5.86 -3.99
CA PRO A 65 21.06 7.26 -4.21
C PRO A 65 19.93 7.91 -5.04
N ARG A 66 19.43 9.06 -4.56
CA ARG A 66 18.34 9.80 -5.20
C ARG A 66 18.58 11.30 -5.12
N LYS A 67 18.00 12.02 -6.06
CA LYS A 67 17.83 13.48 -6.03
C LYS A 67 16.42 13.77 -5.51
N VAL A 68 16.26 14.78 -4.68
CA VAL A 68 14.95 15.25 -4.20
C VAL A 68 14.78 16.68 -4.63
N ALA A 69 13.69 16.97 -5.34
CA ALA A 69 13.31 18.34 -5.67
C ALA A 69 12.57 18.98 -4.49
N LEU A 70 13.04 20.15 -4.07
CA LEU A 70 12.47 20.97 -3.00
C LEU A 70 12.23 22.37 -3.59
N GLY A 71 11.08 22.55 -4.24
CA GLY A 71 10.80 23.77 -5.00
C GLY A 71 11.81 23.97 -6.12
N ASN A 72 12.61 25.03 -6.06
CA ASN A 72 13.64 25.32 -7.06
C ASN A 72 15.01 24.71 -6.73
N GLN A 73 15.14 23.97 -5.63
CA GLN A 73 16.39 23.37 -5.20
C GLN A 73 16.36 21.85 -5.41
N ILE A 74 17.53 21.27 -5.69
CA ILE A 74 17.73 19.83 -5.76
C ILE A 74 18.70 19.45 -4.65
N GLY A 75 18.30 18.48 -3.83
CA GLY A 75 19.16 17.90 -2.79
C GLY A 75 19.49 16.44 -3.09
N GLU A 76 20.69 16.01 -2.75
CA GLU A 76 21.08 14.60 -2.79
C GLU A 76 20.73 13.88 -1.49
N VAL A 77 20.11 12.71 -1.60
CA VAL A 77 19.72 11.87 -0.45
C VAL A 77 20.03 10.40 -0.69
N LEU A 78 20.12 9.63 0.39
CA LEU A 78 20.05 8.17 0.33
C LEU A 78 18.69 7.72 0.86
N LEU A 79 17.98 6.90 0.10
CA LEU A 79 16.81 6.16 0.57
C LEU A 79 17.27 4.83 1.15
N LEU A 80 17.10 4.65 2.44
CA LEU A 80 17.44 3.44 3.18
C LEU A 80 16.23 2.53 3.28
N VAL A 81 16.37 1.27 2.87
CA VAL A 81 15.29 0.26 2.95
C VAL A 81 15.84 -1.03 3.56
N ARG A 82 15.15 -1.59 4.56
CA ARG A 82 15.52 -2.87 5.18
C ARG A 82 15.36 -4.02 4.18
N ILE A 83 16.40 -4.83 4.08
CA ILE A 83 16.44 -6.03 3.25
C ILE A 83 16.04 -7.23 4.12
N ALA A 84 15.26 -8.14 3.55
CA ALA A 84 14.93 -9.41 4.17
C ALA A 84 16.21 -10.19 4.52
N MET A 85 16.33 -10.59 5.78
CA MET A 85 17.34 -11.57 6.17
C MET A 85 16.84 -12.99 5.89
N LYS A 86 17.73 -13.97 6.05
CA LYS A 86 17.40 -15.38 5.82
C LYS A 86 16.23 -15.85 6.69
N GLU A 87 16.10 -15.29 7.88
CA GLU A 87 15.06 -15.56 8.85
C GLU A 87 13.68 -15.00 8.42
N ASP A 88 13.67 -13.98 7.57
CA ASP A 88 12.45 -13.34 7.05
C ASP A 88 11.89 -14.07 5.81
N GLU A 89 12.72 -14.88 5.14
CA GLU A 89 12.34 -15.58 3.91
C GLU A 89 11.30 -16.68 4.17
N LYS A 90 10.08 -16.46 3.69
CA LYS A 90 8.99 -17.46 3.70
C LYS A 90 8.76 -18.03 2.31
N ILE A 91 9.79 -18.69 1.75
CA ILE A 91 9.71 -19.27 0.41
C ILE A 91 8.93 -20.60 0.47
N GLY A 92 7.75 -20.60 -0.16
CA GLY A 92 6.96 -21.82 -0.41
C GLY A 92 7.36 -22.48 -1.73
N ARG A 93 7.08 -23.78 -1.85
CA ARG A 93 7.06 -24.45 -3.16
C ARG A 93 5.72 -24.11 -3.82
N PHE A 94 5.74 -23.23 -4.80
CA PHE A 94 4.57 -22.93 -5.61
C PHE A 94 4.49 -23.90 -6.79
N PRO A 95 3.28 -24.36 -7.18
CA PRO A 95 3.11 -25.11 -8.41
C PRO A 95 3.49 -24.22 -9.60
N ASP A 96 4.05 -24.82 -10.64
CA ASP A 96 4.38 -24.10 -11.86
C ASP A 96 3.10 -23.54 -12.49
N LEU A 97 3.16 -22.28 -12.94
CA LEU A 97 2.11 -21.71 -13.75
C LEU A 97 2.22 -22.34 -15.14
N SER A 98 1.19 -23.06 -15.57
CA SER A 98 1.16 -23.68 -16.89
C SER A 98 0.99 -22.63 -17.98
N ASP A 99 1.83 -22.67 -19.00
CA ASP A 99 1.64 -21.87 -20.20
C ASP A 99 0.32 -22.25 -20.88
N THR A 100 -0.42 -21.24 -21.32
CA THR A 100 -1.62 -21.45 -22.16
C THR A 100 -1.20 -21.52 -23.61
N ASP A 101 -1.47 -22.63 -24.30
CA ASP A 101 -1.17 -22.81 -25.74
C ASP A 101 -1.99 -21.90 -26.68
N ASP A 102 -2.88 -21.06 -26.14
CA ASP A 102 -3.80 -20.22 -26.92
C ASP A 102 -3.23 -18.82 -27.18
N ASN A 103 -2.50 -18.69 -28.29
CA ASN A 103 -1.96 -17.42 -28.79
C ASN A 103 -3.03 -16.30 -28.90
N SER A 104 -4.32 -16.65 -29.01
CA SER A 104 -5.40 -15.67 -29.13
C SER A 104 -5.77 -15.02 -27.80
N VAL A 105 -5.43 -15.65 -26.67
CA VAL A 105 -5.57 -15.09 -25.32
C VAL A 105 -4.43 -14.12 -25.05
N ASP A 106 -3.21 -14.48 -25.44
CA ASP A 106 -2.03 -13.63 -25.26
C ASP A 106 -2.15 -12.31 -26.02
N GLN A 107 -2.62 -12.34 -27.28
CA GLN A 107 -2.88 -11.12 -28.05
C GLN A 107 -3.94 -10.23 -27.41
N LEU A 108 -4.99 -10.82 -26.83
CA LEU A 108 -6.02 -10.06 -26.12
C LEU A 108 -5.46 -9.49 -24.81
N MET A 109 -4.64 -10.23 -24.09
CA MET A 109 -3.97 -9.76 -22.88
C MET A 109 -3.00 -8.61 -23.19
N GLU A 110 -2.24 -8.70 -24.28
CA GLU A 110 -1.38 -7.63 -24.75
C GLU A 110 -2.20 -6.38 -25.11
N SER A 111 -3.31 -6.55 -25.83
CA SER A 111 -4.22 -5.43 -26.14
C SER A 111 -4.81 -4.79 -24.89
N PHE A 112 -5.08 -5.60 -23.85
CA PHE A 112 -5.56 -5.12 -22.56
C PHE A 112 -4.47 -4.31 -21.83
N ILE A 113 -3.24 -4.82 -21.78
CA ILE A 113 -2.08 -4.12 -21.19
C ILE A 113 -1.87 -2.77 -21.89
N LEU A 114 -1.92 -2.75 -23.23
CA LEU A 114 -1.78 -1.53 -24.02
C LEU A 114 -2.92 -0.53 -23.75
N SER A 115 -4.15 -1.02 -23.54
CA SER A 115 -5.30 -0.16 -23.20
C SER A 115 -5.17 0.50 -21.83
N LYS A 116 -4.42 -0.10 -20.91
CA LYS A 116 -4.14 0.42 -19.57
C LYS A 116 -2.70 0.95 -19.45
N LYS A 117 -2.03 1.22 -20.56
CA LYS A 117 -0.71 1.84 -20.56
C LYS A 117 -0.82 3.27 -20.02
N LEU A 118 -0.02 3.57 -19.00
CA LEU A 118 0.12 4.91 -18.45
C LEU A 118 0.63 5.87 -19.53
N ARG A 119 0.35 7.16 -19.36
CA ARG A 119 0.88 8.21 -20.24
C ARG A 119 2.41 8.15 -20.29
N ASP A 120 2.96 8.16 -21.49
CA ASP A 120 4.42 8.26 -21.66
C ASP A 120 4.83 9.71 -21.40
N GLU A 121 5.21 9.99 -20.15
CA GLU A 121 5.97 11.19 -19.78
C GLU A 121 7.44 10.82 -19.53
N HIS A 122 8.35 11.78 -19.72
CA HIS A 122 9.78 11.57 -19.48
C HIS A 122 10.02 11.39 -17.98
N PHE A 123 9.93 10.14 -17.50
CA PHE A 123 10.19 9.79 -16.12
C PHE A 123 11.68 9.91 -15.81
N VAL A 124 12.04 10.86 -14.95
CA VAL A 124 13.42 10.97 -14.44
C VAL A 124 13.54 10.07 -13.23
N ALA A 125 13.95 8.82 -13.47
CA ALA A 125 13.94 7.78 -12.45
C ALA A 125 14.72 8.10 -11.17
N ASP A 126 15.70 8.99 -11.23
CA ASP A 126 16.58 9.31 -10.10
C ASP A 126 16.13 10.52 -9.28
N THR A 127 15.11 11.25 -9.72
CA THR A 127 14.60 12.43 -9.02
C THR A 127 13.24 12.15 -8.41
N ILE A 128 13.11 12.43 -7.12
CA ILE A 128 11.86 12.37 -6.37
C ILE A 128 11.36 13.80 -6.23
N ASP A 129 10.25 14.11 -6.89
CA ASP A 129 9.56 15.39 -6.76
C ASP A 129 8.35 15.22 -5.84
N ASN A 130 8.58 15.12 -4.53
CA ASN A 130 7.51 14.98 -3.56
C ASN A 130 7.20 16.35 -2.92
N PRO A 131 6.04 16.97 -3.24
CA PRO A 131 5.67 18.27 -2.67
C PRO A 131 5.49 18.20 -1.14
N MET A 132 5.26 17.02 -0.55
CA MET A 132 5.14 16.82 0.90
C MET A 132 6.49 16.88 1.61
N ALA A 133 7.60 16.54 0.95
CA ALA A 133 8.92 16.41 1.58
C ALA A 133 9.47 17.76 2.10
N GLY A 134 8.98 18.87 1.52
CA GLY A 134 9.38 20.24 1.88
C GLY A 134 8.31 21.05 2.61
N LEU A 135 7.20 20.44 3.05
CA LEU A 135 6.14 21.18 3.74
C LEU A 135 6.59 21.63 5.14
N LEU A 136 7.07 22.86 5.21
CA LEU A 136 7.32 23.56 6.47
C LEU A 136 6.04 24.18 7.05
N ASN A 137 5.02 24.39 6.21
CA ASN A 137 3.74 25.01 6.56
C ASN A 137 2.57 24.19 6.00
N SER A 138 1.44 24.20 6.71
CA SER A 138 0.16 23.59 6.28
C SER A 138 -0.53 24.45 5.21
N ALA A 139 0.09 24.59 4.04
CA ALA A 139 -0.58 25.16 2.88
C ALA A 139 -1.42 24.06 2.20
N PRO A 140 -2.67 24.35 1.76
CA PRO A 140 -3.48 23.38 1.03
C PRO A 140 -2.70 22.95 -0.21
N THR A 141 -2.26 21.70 -0.20
CA THR A 141 -1.32 21.23 -1.19
C THR A 141 -2.10 20.85 -2.44
N SER A 142 -1.82 21.59 -3.51
CA SER A 142 -2.26 21.38 -4.90
C SER A 142 -3.70 21.73 -5.25
N GLU A 143 -3.81 22.42 -6.39
CA GLU A 143 -5.02 22.48 -7.20
C GLU A 143 -5.46 21.07 -7.63
N PRO A 144 -6.76 20.84 -7.88
CA PRO A 144 -7.22 19.55 -8.37
C PRO A 144 -6.44 19.13 -9.63
N PRO A 145 -6.12 17.83 -9.77
CA PRO A 145 -5.31 17.33 -10.87
C PRO A 145 -5.98 17.67 -12.20
N ASN A 146 -5.21 18.32 -13.07
CA ASN A 146 -5.63 18.76 -14.40
C ASN A 146 -4.85 17.97 -15.46
N LYS A 147 -5.20 18.14 -16.74
CA LYS A 147 -4.49 17.45 -17.84
C LYS A 147 -3.01 17.79 -17.93
N ASN A 148 -2.59 18.92 -17.34
CA ASN A 148 -1.21 19.41 -17.32
C ASN A 148 -0.42 18.94 -16.09
N THR A 149 -1.05 18.22 -15.16
CA THR A 149 -0.36 17.64 -14.00
C THR A 149 0.48 16.46 -14.48
N THR A 150 1.75 16.43 -14.08
CA THR A 150 2.67 15.35 -14.47
C THR A 150 2.20 14.01 -13.91
N LEU A 151 2.48 12.93 -14.64
CA LEU A 151 2.10 11.57 -14.24
C LEU A 151 2.68 11.20 -12.87
N ASP A 152 3.92 11.61 -12.59
CA ASP A 152 4.57 11.36 -11.30
C ASP A 152 3.77 11.98 -10.15
N ASN A 153 3.26 13.21 -10.33
CA ASN A 153 2.41 13.86 -9.35
C ASN A 153 1.04 13.19 -9.20
N LEU A 154 0.53 12.53 -10.24
CA LEU A 154 -0.71 11.75 -10.17
C LEU A 154 -0.52 10.41 -9.45
N LEU A 155 0.66 9.80 -9.58
CA LEU A 155 1.02 8.51 -8.96
C LEU A 155 1.55 8.67 -7.53
N LEU A 156 2.04 9.86 -7.14
CA LEU A 156 2.36 10.17 -5.76
C LEU A 156 1.12 10.00 -4.90
N SER A 157 1.27 9.25 -3.82
CA SER A 157 0.16 8.69 -3.05
C SER A 157 -0.81 9.77 -2.56
N SER A 158 -1.93 9.92 -3.27
CA SER A 158 -3.16 10.40 -2.67
C SER A 158 -3.60 9.33 -1.66
N ASN A 159 -3.95 9.72 -0.44
CA ASN A 159 -4.58 8.79 0.50
C ASN A 159 -6.10 8.80 0.24
N PRO A 160 -6.63 7.87 -0.58
CA PRO A 160 -8.04 7.85 -0.96
C PRO A 160 -8.96 7.71 0.24
N ALA A 161 -8.54 6.94 1.25
CA ALA A 161 -9.31 6.73 2.46
C ALA A 161 -9.47 8.04 3.24
N THR A 162 -8.39 8.78 3.47
CA THR A 162 -8.42 10.06 4.18
C THR A 162 -9.21 11.11 3.41
N ARG A 163 -9.07 11.17 2.08
CA ARG A 163 -9.84 12.10 1.26
C ARG A 163 -11.35 11.80 1.31
N ARG A 164 -11.72 10.51 1.21
CA ARG A 164 -13.12 10.06 1.36
C ARG A 164 -13.65 10.37 2.75
N PHE A 165 -12.87 10.09 3.80
CA PHE A 165 -13.22 10.42 5.18
C PHE A 165 -13.51 11.91 5.33
N ASN A 166 -12.59 12.77 4.87
CA ASN A 166 -12.76 14.23 4.93
C ASN A 166 -13.96 14.73 4.12
N TYR A 167 -14.24 14.13 2.96
CA TYR A 167 -15.41 14.45 2.15
C TYR A 167 -16.72 14.14 2.88
N TYR A 168 -16.84 12.93 3.44
CA TYR A 168 -18.05 12.55 4.18
C TYR A 168 -18.18 13.31 5.49
N PHE A 169 -17.08 13.55 6.19
CA PHE A 169 -17.05 14.36 7.40
C PHE A 169 -17.55 15.78 7.11
N ARG A 170 -17.06 16.42 6.04
CA ARG A 170 -17.57 17.71 5.60
C ARG A 170 -19.07 17.67 5.25
N LYS A 171 -19.51 16.64 4.51
CA LYS A 171 -20.93 16.46 4.16
C LYS A 171 -21.82 16.30 5.40
N ILE A 172 -21.31 15.62 6.43
CA ILE A 172 -21.98 15.48 7.73
C ILE A 172 -22.06 16.83 8.42
N LEU A 173 -20.95 17.57 8.48
CA LEU A 173 -20.92 18.92 9.06
C LEU A 173 -21.88 19.88 8.35
N ASP A 174 -21.84 19.96 7.02
CA ASP A 174 -22.71 20.83 6.23
C ASP A 174 -24.19 20.52 6.46
N LYS A 175 -24.55 19.23 6.58
CA LYS A 175 -25.92 18.81 6.91
C LYS A 175 -26.28 19.09 8.38
N SER A 176 -25.34 18.95 9.30
CA SER A 176 -25.57 19.23 10.72
C SER A 176 -25.83 20.72 10.97
N LEU A 177 -25.20 21.62 10.20
CA LEU A 177 -25.44 23.07 10.28
C LEU A 177 -26.81 23.50 9.76
N GLN A 178 -27.49 22.64 8.98
CA GLN A 178 -28.83 22.90 8.46
C GLN A 178 -29.94 22.51 9.45
N GLU A 179 -29.59 21.89 10.57
CA GLU A 179 -30.54 21.46 11.59
C GLU A 179 -30.40 22.28 12.88
N GLU A 180 -31.50 22.49 13.59
CA GLU A 180 -31.56 23.37 14.76
C GLU A 180 -30.83 22.81 15.99
N SER A 181 -30.64 21.49 16.08
CA SER A 181 -29.88 20.85 17.17
C SER A 181 -29.12 19.61 16.72
N LEU A 182 -27.90 19.48 17.25
CA LEU A 182 -26.99 18.35 16.96
C LEU A 182 -27.53 17.02 17.50
N GLU A 183 -28.22 17.04 18.64
CA GLU A 183 -28.79 15.86 19.29
C GLU A 183 -29.90 15.24 18.42
N ASN A 184 -30.79 16.08 17.87
CA ASN A 184 -31.84 15.62 16.96
C ASN A 184 -31.28 15.10 15.62
N PHE A 185 -30.15 15.65 15.18
CA PHE A 185 -29.46 15.16 13.98
C PHE A 185 -28.88 13.76 14.22
N LEU A 186 -28.17 13.55 15.33
CA LEU A 186 -27.53 12.28 15.69
C LEU A 186 -28.52 11.14 15.98
N GLU A 187 -29.71 11.45 16.50
CA GLU A 187 -30.76 10.46 16.78
C GLU A 187 -31.53 9.99 15.54
N LYS A 188 -31.29 10.56 14.35
CA LYS A 188 -31.93 10.09 13.12
C LYS A 188 -31.36 8.73 12.71
N ASP A 189 -32.14 7.67 12.91
CA ASP A 189 -31.85 6.27 12.53
C ASP A 189 -31.43 6.05 11.07
N ASN A 190 -31.71 7.01 10.19
CA ASN A 190 -31.37 6.99 8.77
C ASN A 190 -30.23 7.93 8.37
N LEU A 191 -29.47 8.50 9.31
CA LEU A 191 -28.33 9.37 9.02
C LEU A 191 -27.37 8.74 8.02
N LEU A 192 -26.85 7.55 8.37
CA LEU A 192 -25.87 6.84 7.55
C LEU A 192 -26.49 6.46 6.19
N LYS A 193 -27.74 5.97 6.18
CA LYS A 193 -28.43 5.62 4.94
C LYS A 193 -28.65 6.84 4.04
N GLY A 194 -29.10 7.98 4.56
CA GLY A 194 -29.32 9.21 3.78
C GLY A 194 -28.03 9.95 3.37
N ILE A 195 -26.93 9.78 4.12
CA ILE A 195 -25.61 10.32 3.76
C ILE A 195 -24.93 9.45 2.71
N PHE A 196 -25.12 8.13 2.77
CA PHE A 196 -24.47 7.15 1.92
C PHE A 196 -25.28 6.72 0.68
N GLN A 197 -26.62 6.79 0.69
CA GLN A 197 -27.46 6.45 -0.48
C GLN A 197 -27.60 7.58 -1.50
N SER A 198 -27.39 8.84 -1.10
CA SER A 198 -27.70 10.00 -1.95
C SER A 198 -26.66 10.31 -3.04
N THR A 199 -25.63 9.48 -3.23
CA THR A 199 -24.51 9.82 -4.12
C THR A 199 -23.93 8.56 -4.76
N SER A 200 -24.60 8.08 -5.81
CA SER A 200 -24.12 7.08 -6.79
C SER A 200 -23.58 5.75 -6.21
N PRO A 201 -23.46 4.68 -7.02
CA PRO A 201 -22.88 3.40 -6.57
C PRO A 201 -21.34 3.49 -6.40
N HIS A 202 -20.82 4.58 -5.84
CA HIS A 202 -19.39 4.86 -5.70
C HIS A 202 -18.86 4.61 -4.30
N PHE A 203 -19.73 4.24 -3.35
CA PHE A 203 -19.34 3.83 -2.00
C PHE A 203 -18.35 2.65 -2.01
N VAL A 204 -18.38 1.87 -3.09
CA VAL A 204 -17.59 0.66 -3.31
C VAL A 204 -17.00 0.66 -4.72
N GLN A 205 -16.73 1.83 -5.33
CA GLN A 205 -15.85 1.84 -6.50
C GLN A 205 -14.41 1.62 -6.02
N PHE A 206 -14.06 0.34 -5.92
CA PHE A 206 -12.68 -0.16 -5.92
C PHE A 206 -12.07 -0.12 -7.33
N ASN A 207 -12.79 0.40 -8.33
CA ASN A 207 -12.36 0.43 -9.72
C ASN A 207 -11.02 1.17 -9.91
N SER A 208 -10.70 2.12 -9.02
CA SER A 208 -9.40 2.77 -9.02
C SER A 208 -8.84 2.84 -7.61
N ILE A 209 -7.62 2.32 -7.44
CA ILE A 209 -6.80 2.46 -6.23
C ILE A 209 -6.28 3.91 -6.11
N LEU A 210 -6.28 4.66 -7.22
CA LEU A 210 -5.81 6.03 -7.34
C LEU A 210 -6.98 7.03 -7.29
N ASP A 211 -6.83 8.15 -6.58
CA ASP A 211 -7.80 9.26 -6.54
C ASP A 211 -7.79 10.14 -7.81
N THR A 212 -7.42 9.57 -8.95
CA THR A 212 -7.28 10.26 -10.23
C THR A 212 -8.23 9.64 -11.24
N LYS A 213 -8.85 10.48 -12.07
CA LYS A 213 -9.74 10.00 -13.15
C LYS A 213 -8.93 9.14 -14.13
N GLU A 214 -9.50 8.05 -14.62
CA GLU A 214 -8.81 7.14 -15.57
C GLU A 214 -8.38 7.87 -16.85
N ASP A 215 -9.19 8.84 -17.33
CA ASP A 215 -8.84 9.72 -18.45
C ASP A 215 -7.56 10.55 -18.20
N LEU A 216 -7.19 10.73 -16.93
CA LEU A 216 -5.97 11.42 -16.51
C LEU A 216 -4.74 10.52 -16.46
N LEU A 217 -4.90 9.19 -16.45
CA LEU A 217 -3.82 8.24 -16.25
C LEU A 217 -3.43 7.50 -17.52
N TYR A 218 -4.41 7.07 -18.30
CA TYR A 218 -4.19 6.17 -19.43
C TYR A 218 -4.15 6.92 -20.76
N THR A 219 -3.46 6.31 -21.72
CA THR A 219 -3.34 6.82 -23.10
C THR A 219 -4.54 6.47 -23.98
N ALA A 220 -5.26 5.39 -23.66
CA ALA A 220 -6.34 4.84 -24.47
C ALA A 220 -7.75 5.23 -23.96
N ASP A 221 -8.73 5.19 -24.87
CA ASP A 221 -10.14 5.46 -24.55
C ASP A 221 -10.72 4.39 -23.60
N PRO A 222 -11.36 4.77 -22.48
CA PRO A 222 -11.88 3.82 -21.49
C PRO A 222 -12.94 2.86 -22.07
N LYS A 223 -13.74 3.33 -23.04
CA LYS A 223 -14.80 2.54 -23.67
C LYS A 223 -14.27 1.36 -24.50
N LYS A 224 -13.07 1.48 -25.08
CA LYS A 224 -12.42 0.41 -25.83
C LYS A 224 -11.83 -0.64 -24.89
N ALA A 225 -11.37 -0.22 -23.72
CA ALA A 225 -10.89 -1.14 -22.69
C ALA A 225 -12.03 -2.04 -22.17
N ASP A 226 -13.23 -1.49 -21.95
CA ASP A 226 -14.38 -2.26 -21.46
C ASP A 226 -14.77 -3.40 -22.42
N THR A 227 -14.77 -3.16 -23.74
CA THR A 227 -15.06 -4.21 -24.73
C THR A 227 -14.01 -5.33 -24.71
N ILE A 228 -12.72 -4.97 -24.62
CA ILE A 228 -11.62 -5.94 -24.54
C ILE A 228 -11.75 -6.79 -23.27
N THR A 229 -12.10 -6.18 -22.13
CA THR A 229 -12.27 -6.93 -20.87
C THR A 229 -13.39 -7.96 -20.93
N ILE A 230 -14.52 -7.63 -21.57
CA ILE A 230 -15.66 -8.56 -21.69
C ILE A 230 -15.27 -9.77 -22.57
N GLU A 231 -14.52 -9.54 -23.64
CA GLU A 231 -14.03 -10.62 -24.52
C GLU A 231 -13.00 -11.50 -23.82
N LEU A 232 -12.06 -10.89 -23.09
CA LEU A 232 -11.04 -11.60 -22.31
C LEU A 232 -11.68 -12.46 -21.20
N GLN A 233 -12.67 -11.90 -20.47
CA GLN A 233 -13.40 -12.62 -19.43
C GLN A 233 -14.12 -13.86 -19.97
N LYS A 234 -14.72 -13.75 -21.16
CA LYS A 234 -15.38 -14.88 -21.83
C LYS A 234 -14.39 -15.98 -22.22
N LYS A 235 -13.22 -15.60 -22.76
CA LYS A 235 -12.20 -16.58 -23.17
C LYS A 235 -11.50 -17.26 -21.99
N LEU A 236 -11.22 -16.53 -20.92
CA LEU A 236 -10.59 -17.06 -19.71
C LEU A 236 -11.56 -17.86 -18.81
N ASP A 237 -12.84 -17.99 -19.21
CA ASP A 237 -13.92 -18.62 -18.44
C ASP A 237 -13.93 -18.21 -16.96
N VAL A 238 -13.76 -16.90 -16.71
CA VAL A 238 -13.68 -16.37 -15.34
C VAL A 238 -15.07 -16.47 -14.69
N LYS A 239 -15.22 -17.46 -13.81
CA LYS A 239 -16.46 -17.67 -13.03
C LYS A 239 -16.20 -17.39 -11.56
N TYR A 240 -16.98 -16.46 -11.00
CA TYR A 240 -16.99 -16.24 -9.56
C TYR A 240 -17.57 -17.46 -8.85
N LYS A 241 -16.74 -18.13 -8.06
CA LYS A 241 -17.24 -19.10 -7.08
C LYS A 241 -17.57 -18.35 -5.80
N THR A 242 -18.85 -18.13 -5.53
CA THR A 242 -19.29 -17.67 -4.22
C THR A 242 -18.95 -18.77 -3.23
N GLN A 243 -17.86 -18.58 -2.47
CA GLN A 243 -17.61 -19.43 -1.31
C GLN A 243 -18.71 -19.10 -0.31
N HIS A 244 -19.79 -19.88 -0.33
CA HIS A 244 -20.65 -19.97 0.84
C HIS A 244 -19.72 -20.42 1.96
N LYS A 245 -19.42 -19.51 2.91
CA LYS A 245 -18.90 -19.92 4.21
C LYS A 245 -19.84 -21.04 4.62
N SER A 246 -19.32 -22.28 4.70
CA SER A 246 -20.06 -23.36 5.32
C SER A 246 -20.55 -22.77 6.63
N GLU A 247 -21.86 -22.68 6.82
CA GLU A 247 -22.43 -22.24 8.08
C GLU A 247 -21.62 -22.98 9.14
N LYS A 248 -20.88 -22.24 9.97
CA LYS A 248 -20.31 -22.84 11.16
C LYS A 248 -21.54 -23.41 11.82
N LYS A 249 -21.71 -24.74 11.78
CA LYS A 249 -22.77 -25.42 12.50
C LYS A 249 -22.61 -24.89 13.92
N SER A 250 -23.47 -23.95 14.33
CA SER A 250 -23.54 -23.59 15.72
C SER A 250 -23.99 -24.89 16.34
N LYS A 251 -23.06 -25.57 17.01
CA LYS A 251 -23.47 -26.68 17.85
C LYS A 251 -24.50 -26.06 18.78
N PRO A 252 -25.75 -26.52 18.81
CA PRO A 252 -26.70 -26.02 19.77
C PRO A 252 -26.04 -26.18 21.14
N PHE A 253 -25.98 -25.10 21.91
CA PHE A 253 -25.55 -25.16 23.28
C PHE A 253 -26.64 -25.92 24.04
N ILE A 254 -26.55 -27.25 24.03
CA ILE A 254 -27.40 -28.13 24.81
C ILE A 254 -26.80 -28.11 26.21
N ALA A 255 -27.40 -27.31 27.10
CA ALA A 255 -27.20 -27.45 28.53
C ALA A 255 -27.69 -28.85 28.95
N THR A 256 -26.81 -29.84 28.88
CA THR A 256 -27.03 -31.18 29.43
C THR A 256 -25.99 -31.43 30.50
N SER A 257 -26.19 -30.76 31.63
CA SER A 257 -25.65 -31.22 32.90
C SER A 257 -26.75 -31.10 33.96
N LYS A 258 -27.50 -32.19 34.13
CA LYS A 258 -27.67 -32.68 35.51
C LYS A 258 -26.33 -33.32 35.89
N PRO A 259 -25.84 -33.12 37.11
CA PRO A 259 -24.50 -33.52 37.52
C PRO A 259 -24.36 -35.05 37.45
N GLN A 260 -23.40 -35.54 36.66
CA GLN A 260 -22.96 -36.93 36.74
C GLN A 260 -21.98 -37.09 37.92
N PRO A 261 -22.03 -38.22 38.63
CA PRO A 261 -21.16 -38.48 39.76
C PRO A 261 -19.70 -38.57 39.31
N ASN A 262 -18.83 -37.97 40.11
CA ASN A 262 -17.41 -37.83 39.88
C ASN A 262 -16.70 -39.17 40.15
N ASP A 263 -16.39 -39.94 39.10
CA ASP A 263 -15.71 -41.24 39.20
C ASP A 263 -14.20 -41.14 39.53
N GLY A 264 -13.75 -40.03 40.13
CA GLY A 264 -12.46 -39.95 40.83
C GLY A 264 -11.19 -40.18 40.00
N LYS A 265 -11.28 -40.40 38.70
CA LYS A 265 -10.15 -40.71 37.79
C LYS A 265 -9.71 -39.53 36.93
N PHE A 266 -9.99 -38.30 37.35
CA PHE A 266 -9.58 -37.09 36.63
C PHE A 266 -8.07 -36.79 36.77
N GLY A 267 -7.38 -37.45 37.72
CA GLY A 267 -5.94 -37.29 37.95
C GLY A 267 -5.03 -38.14 37.05
N GLU A 268 -5.57 -39.09 36.26
CA GLU A 268 -4.76 -39.92 35.35
C GLU A 268 -4.57 -39.30 33.95
N TYR A 269 -5.27 -38.20 33.65
CA TYR A 269 -5.28 -37.58 32.31
C TYR A 269 -4.59 -36.22 32.24
N PHE A 270 -4.14 -35.67 33.38
CA PHE A 270 -3.45 -34.39 33.46
C PHE A 270 -2.43 -34.42 34.60
N ASP A 271 -1.14 -34.61 34.28
CA ASP A 271 -0.06 -34.24 35.18
C ASP A 271 0.09 -32.72 35.16
N ILE A 272 -0.62 -32.06 36.08
CA ILE A 272 -0.62 -30.61 36.25
C ILE A 272 0.77 -30.07 36.65
N GLU A 273 1.67 -30.95 37.11
CA GLU A 273 3.06 -30.61 37.45
C GLU A 273 3.92 -30.31 36.21
N ASP A 274 3.65 -30.91 35.04
CA ASP A 274 4.37 -30.64 33.78
C ASP A 274 4.05 -29.25 33.19
N ILE A 275 2.92 -28.64 33.59
CA ILE A 275 2.50 -27.31 33.11
C ILE A 275 3.07 -26.19 34.00
N LEU A 276 3.47 -26.50 35.24
CA LEU A 276 3.86 -25.49 36.24
C LEU A 276 5.37 -25.45 36.53
N GLU A 277 6.20 -26.34 35.98
CA GLU A 277 7.66 -26.22 36.00
C GLU A 277 8.24 -25.69 34.69
N THR A 278 7.83 -24.49 34.27
CA THR A 278 8.76 -23.60 33.54
C THR A 278 9.45 -22.72 34.57
N LYS A 279 10.53 -23.24 35.18
CA LYS A 279 11.47 -22.41 35.91
C LYS A 279 12.30 -21.61 34.91
N VAL A 280 12.26 -20.29 35.12
CA VAL A 280 13.26 -19.22 34.87
C VAL A 280 14.52 -19.64 34.11
#